data_AF-A0AA47I8H9-F1
#
_entry.id   AF-A0AA47I8H9-F1
#
_cell.length_a   1.000
_cell.length_b   1.000
_cell.length_c   1.000
_cell.angle_alpha   90.00
_cell.angle_beta   90.00
_cell.angle_gamma   90.00
#
_symmetry.space_group_name_H-M   'P 1'
#
loop_
_entity.id
_entity.type
_entity.pdbx_description
1 polymer ?
#
loop_
_entity_poly.entity_id
_entity_poly.type
_entity_poly.pdbx_seq_one_letter_code
_entity_poly.pdbx_strand_id
1 'polypeptide(L)' 'MENDNNKKVSKEKQYVEKKNGDTKTFISEVQEFNKPEDYDEAFKEYYPEQS' A
#
# COMPACT_ATOMS: atom_id res chain seq x y z
N MET A 1 -3.55 4.51 27.40
CA MET A 1 -4.51 4.29 26.30
C MET A 1 -3.74 3.61 25.20
N GLU A 2 -3.88 2.30 25.09
CA GLU A 2 -3.26 1.50 24.03
C GLU A 2 -4.17 1.61 22.80
N ASN A 3 -3.70 2.31 21.77
CA ASN A 3 -4.40 2.40 20.49
C ASN A 3 -4.06 1.15 19.66
N ASP A 4 -4.73 0.03 19.96
CA ASP A 4 -4.67 -1.23 19.19
C ASP A 4 -5.42 -1.15 17.84
N ASN A 5 -5.18 -0.10 17.06
CA ASN A 5 -5.86 0.12 15.79
C ASN A 5 -5.03 -0.23 14.55
N ASN A 6 -3.97 -1.04 14.68
CA ASN A 6 -3.29 -1.61 13.52
C ASN A 6 -3.68 -3.07 13.33
N LYS A 7 -4.98 -3.29 13.00
CA LYS A 7 -5.41 -4.53 12.35
C LYS A 7 -4.71 -4.59 10.99
N LYS A 8 -3.56 -5.25 10.94
CA LYS A 8 -2.79 -5.51 9.71
C LYS A 8 -3.66 -6.34 8.75
N VAL A 9 -4.45 -5.66 7.91
CA VAL A 9 -5.13 -6.29 6.78
C VAL A 9 -4.12 -6.28 5.63
N SER A 10 -3.30 -7.33 5.56
CA SER A 10 -2.37 -7.54 4.45
C SER A 10 -3.14 -8.15 3.27
N LYS A 11 -3.12 -7.49 2.10
CA LYS A 11 -3.58 -8.11 0.85
C LYS A 11 -2.38 -8.73 0.15
N GLU A 12 -2.28 -10.06 0.22
CA GLU A 12 -1.24 -10.81 -0.48
C GLU A 12 -1.55 -10.84 -1.99
N LYS A 13 -0.63 -10.37 -2.82
CA LYS A 13 -0.69 -10.54 -4.28
C LYS A 13 0.45 -11.45 -4.74
N GLN A 14 0.10 -12.57 -5.36
CA GLN A 14 1.04 -13.51 -5.95
C GLN A 14 1.30 -13.15 -7.42
N TYR A 15 2.56 -12.98 -7.79
CA TYR A 15 2.99 -12.75 -9.16
C TYR A 15 3.83 -13.94 -9.64
N VAL A 16 3.52 -14.44 -10.83
CA VAL A 16 4.26 -15.54 -11.47
C VAL A 16 5.01 -14.99 -12.67
N GLU A 17 6.34 -14.97 -12.59
CA GLU A 17 7.21 -14.63 -13.73
C GLU A 17 7.84 -15.91 -14.28
N LYS A 18 7.69 -16.14 -15.58
CA LYS A 18 8.35 -17.25 -16.29
C LYS A 18 9.49 -16.68 -17.12
N LYS A 19 10.73 -17.05 -16.79
CA LYS A 19 11.91 -16.75 -17.60
C LYS A 19 12.72 -18.02 -17.83
N ASN A 20 13.04 -18.31 -19.09
CA ASN A 20 13.93 -19.41 -19.51
C ASN A 20 13.59 -20.80 -18.94
N GLY A 21 12.29 -21.13 -18.80
CA GLY A 21 11.85 -22.43 -18.27
C GLY A 21 11.75 -22.50 -16.75
N ASP A 22 12.34 -21.54 -16.03
CA ASP A 22 12.20 -21.41 -14.58
C ASP A 22 10.99 -20.53 -14.23
N THR A 23 10.17 -21.03 -13.30
CA THR A 23 9.04 -20.28 -12.75
C THR A 23 9.46 -19.68 -11.43
N LYS A 24 9.48 -18.34 -11.34
CA LYS A 24 9.69 -17.62 -10.09
C LYS A 24 8.36 -17.07 -9.59
N THR A 25 8.06 -17.34 -8.32
CA THR A 25 6.89 -16.80 -7.64
C THR A 25 7.32 -15.69 -6.70
N PHE A 26 6.70 -14.53 -6.84
CA PHE A 26 6.89 -13.38 -5.96
C PHE A 26 5.63 -13.17 -5.14
N ILE A 27 5.80 -13.03 -3.84
CA ILE A 27 4.73 -12.63 -2.94
C ILE A 27 4.97 -11.16 -2.63
N SER A 28 4.03 -10.30 -3.03
CA SER A 28 4.03 -8.90 -2.65
C SER A 28 3.00 -8.70 -1.55
N GLU A 29 3.47 -8.31 -0.36
CA GLU A 29 2.60 -7.89 0.73
C GLU A 29 2.29 -6.41 0.56
N VAL A 30 1.05 -6.07 0.24
CA VAL A 30 0.58 -4.68 0.24
C VAL A 30 -0.06 -4.42 1.59
N GLN A 31 0.52 -3.49 2.34
CA GLN A 31 -0.11 -2.97 3.55
C GLN A 31 -1.17 -1.95 3.14
N GLU A 32 -2.39 -2.13 3.67
CA GLU A 32 -3.42 -1.12 3.53
C GLU A 32 -2.95 0.16 4.24
N PHE A 33 -2.93 1.25 3.50
CA PHE A 33 -2.63 2.55 4.05
C PHE A 33 -3.85 3.04 4.84
N ASN A 34 -3.71 3.08 6.17
CA ASN A 34 -4.70 3.70 7.04
C ASN A 34 -4.62 5.22 6.88
N LYS A 35 -5.37 5.73 5.91
CA LYS A 35 -5.42 7.15 5.57
C LYS A 35 -5.96 7.97 6.76
N PRO A 36 -5.17 8.92 7.31
CA PRO A 36 -5.66 9.87 8.31
C PRO A 36 -6.83 10.69 7.78
N GLU A 37 -7.72 11.16 8.67
CA GLU A 37 -8.89 11.98 8.29
C GLU A 37 -8.47 13.27 7.56
N ASP A 38 -7.35 13.86 7.97
CA ASP A 38 -6.76 15.11 7.47
C ASP A 38 -5.83 14.92 6.25
N TYR A 39 -5.62 13.69 5.78
CA TYR A 39 -4.68 13.39 4.70
C TYR A 39 -4.95 14.20 3.42
N ASP A 40 -6.21 14.32 3.01
CA ASP A 40 -6.57 15.02 1.76
C ASP A 40 -6.35 16.53 1.85
N GLU A 41 -6.55 17.11 3.03
CA GLU A 41 -6.32 18.54 3.24
C GLU A 41 -4.82 18.83 3.20
N ALA A 42 -4.02 18.05 3.93
CA ALA A 42 -2.56 18.16 3.91
C ALA A 42 -2.01 17.92 2.49
N PHE A 43 -2.51 16.93 1.76
CA PHE A 43 -2.05 16.62 0.41
C PHE A 43 -2.20 17.82 -0.54
N LYS A 44 -3.33 18.53 -0.49
CA LYS A 44 -3.60 19.70 -1.32
C LYS A 44 -2.73 20.90 -0.97
N GLU A 45 -2.32 21.05 0.28
CA GLU A 45 -1.45 22.14 0.72
C GLU A 45 -0.05 22.03 0.08
N TYR A 46 0.52 20.82 0.05
CA TYR A 46 1.86 20.58 -0.48
C TYR A 46 1.90 20.31 -1.98
N TYR A 47 0.80 19.84 -2.55
CA TYR A 47 0.65 19.58 -3.99
C TYR A 47 -0.57 20.34 -4.54
N PRO A 48 -0.53 21.68 -4.56
CA PRO A 48 -1.59 22.45 -5.19
C PRO A 48 -1.66 22.09 -6.68
N GLU A 49 -2.87 21.98 -7.22
CA GLU A 49 -3.05 21.77 -8.66
C GLU A 49 -2.34 22.90 -9.42
N GLN A 50 -1.40 22.54 -10.29
CA GLN A 50 -0.78 23.51 -11.18
C GLN A 50 -1.87 24.00 -12.14
N SER A 51 -2.29 25.25 -11.96
CA SER A 51 -3.25 25.95 -12.82
C SER A 51 -2.67 26.27 -14.20
#